data_AF-A0A3M1PXY6-F1
#
_entry.id   AF-A0A3M1PXY6-F1
#
_cell.length_a   1.000
_cell.length_b   1.000
_cell.length_c   1.000
_cell.angle_alpha   90.00
_cell.angle_beta   90.00
_cell.angle_gamma   90.00
#
_symmetry.space_group_name_H-M   'P 1'
#
loop_
_entity.id
_entity.type
_entity.pdbx_description
1 polymer ?
#
loop_
_entity_poly.entity_id
_entity_poly.type
_entity_poly.pdbx_seq_one_letter_code
_entity_poly.pdbx_strand_id
1 'polypeptide(L)'
;MSDASTDRVPDGNAQTSPAAQGEMRRVLGHSLDRIRNAVEVLACRMLEQKLEKCPEIDKSRESIEDMYCLALNRVPSLYYHSTTSFAMRLEEQGPPSDILEALDKAIDYAILKVGQNPPSRYRD
;
A
#
# COMPACT_ATOMS: atom_id res chain seq x y z
N MET A 1 -35.91 44.17 15.62
CA MET A 1 -34.76 44.46 16.50
C MET A 1 -34.37 43.12 17.12
N SER A 2 -33.73 42.24 16.36
CA SER A 2 -32.29 42.14 16.05
C SER A 2 -31.55 41.34 17.12
N ASP A 3 -31.55 40.01 16.97
CA ASP A 3 -30.51 39.15 17.55
C ASP A 3 -30.13 38.11 16.48
N ALA A 4 -29.10 38.45 15.72
CA ALA A 4 -28.39 37.52 14.85
C ALA A 4 -27.17 37.03 15.63
N SER A 5 -27.32 35.91 16.32
CA SER A 5 -26.20 35.18 16.91
C SER A 5 -25.47 34.44 15.79
N THR A 6 -24.42 35.07 15.27
CA THR A 6 -23.50 34.48 14.30
C THR A 6 -22.59 33.50 15.04
N ASP A 7 -22.92 32.21 15.01
CA ASP A 7 -22.01 31.14 15.39
C ASP A 7 -20.84 31.13 14.39
N ARG A 8 -19.72 31.75 14.80
CA ARG A 8 -18.43 31.58 14.11
C ARG A 8 -17.88 30.22 14.50
N VAL A 9 -17.97 29.27 13.58
CA VAL A 9 -17.13 28.07 13.59
C VAL A 9 -15.66 28.55 13.55
N PRO A 10 -14.80 28.17 14.50
CA PRO A 10 -13.39 28.48 14.35
C PRO A 10 -12.86 27.65 13.19
N ASP A 11 -12.41 28.35 12.14
CA ASP A 11 -11.61 27.76 11.06
C ASP A 11 -10.40 27.09 11.72
N GLY A 12 -10.52 25.78 11.92
CA GLY A 12 -9.46 24.88 12.36
C GLY A 12 -8.45 24.72 11.25
N ASN A 13 -7.76 25.81 10.91
CA ASN A 13 -6.52 25.76 10.16
C ASN A 13 -5.51 25.12 11.12
N ALA A 14 -5.47 23.79 11.13
CA ALA A 14 -4.43 23.01 11.79
C ALA A 14 -3.10 23.32 11.11
N GLN A 15 -2.54 24.48 11.43
CA GLN A 15 -1.15 24.82 11.22
C GLN A 15 -0.35 23.81 12.05
N THR A 16 -0.05 22.67 11.44
CA THR A 16 0.94 21.74 11.95
C THR A 16 2.24 22.50 12.08
N SER A 17 2.60 22.84 13.32
CA SER A 17 3.84 23.54 13.63
C SER A 17 5.03 22.86 12.94
N PRO A 18 5.93 23.61 12.28
CA PRO A 18 7.18 23.07 11.72
C PRO A 18 8.03 22.32 12.75
N ALA A 19 7.85 22.61 14.05
CA ALA A 19 8.52 21.91 15.14
C ALA A 19 8.12 20.42 15.24
N ALA A 20 6.86 20.09 14.92
CA ALA A 20 6.34 18.71 14.98
C ALA A 20 6.93 17.81 13.88
N GLN A 21 7.23 18.37 12.70
CA GLN A 21 7.81 17.62 11.57
C GLN A 21 9.25 17.14 11.85
N GLY A 22 10.00 17.85 12.70
CA GLY A 22 11.35 17.44 13.12
C GLY A 22 11.36 16.41 14.25
N GLU A 23 10.38 16.46 15.15
CA GLU A 23 10.30 15.61 16.33
C GLU A 23 9.99 14.15 15.97
N MET A 24 9.06 13.91 15.05
CA MET A 24 8.76 12.56 14.55
C MET A 24 9.99 11.89 13.93
N ARG A 25 10.75 12.62 13.10
CA ARG A 25 11.96 12.11 12.45
C ARG A 25 13.08 11.85 13.46
N ARG A 26 13.14 12.65 14.52
CA ARG A 26 14.08 12.48 15.64
C ARG A 26 13.73 11.29 16.53
N VAL A 27 12.44 11.02 16.76
CA VAL A 27 11.95 9.87 17.55
C VAL A 27 12.02 8.57 16.74
N LEU A 28 11.59 8.60 15.48
CA LEU A 28 11.55 7.42 14.62
C LEU A 28 12.89 7.14 13.91
N GLY A 29 13.78 8.13 13.72
CA GLY A 29 15.16 7.95 13.23
C GLY A 29 15.33 6.85 12.16
N HIS A 30 16.32 5.97 12.39
CA HIS A 30 16.60 4.75 11.59
C HIS A 30 15.55 3.62 11.78
N SER A 31 14.53 3.80 12.63
CA SER A 31 13.47 2.80 12.85
C SER A 31 12.52 2.72 11.65
N LEU A 32 12.36 3.81 10.88
CA LEU A 32 11.56 3.81 9.65
C LEU A 32 12.11 2.83 8.60
N ASP A 33 13.44 2.69 8.51
CA ASP A 33 14.10 1.73 7.61
C ASP A 33 13.79 0.27 7.96
N ARG A 34 13.24 0.01 9.16
CA ARG A 34 12.89 -1.31 9.68
C ARG A 34 11.39 -1.58 9.67
N ILE A 35 10.57 -0.59 9.29
CA ILE A 35 9.15 -0.79 9.06
C ILE A 35 8.98 -1.37 7.65
N ARG A 36 8.21 -2.46 7.57
CA ARG A 36 7.94 -3.19 6.33
C ARG A 36 6.45 -3.46 6.22
N ASN A 37 5.93 -3.51 5.00
CA ASN A 37 4.59 -3.98 4.71
C ASN A 37 4.67 -5.45 4.27
N ALA A 38 4.10 -6.34 5.06
CA ALA A 38 4.10 -7.77 4.74
C ALA A 38 3.38 -8.07 3.41
N VAL A 39 2.34 -7.28 3.09
CA VAL A 39 1.52 -7.48 1.88
C VAL A 39 2.33 -7.21 0.62
N GLU A 40 3.28 -6.27 0.63
CA GLU A 40 4.15 -5.98 -0.52
C GLU A 40 4.98 -7.20 -0.95
N VAL A 41 5.63 -7.86 0.01
CA VAL A 41 6.46 -9.04 -0.26
C VAL A 41 5.64 -10.20 -0.83
N LEU A 42 4.44 -10.40 -0.27
CA LEU A 42 3.52 -11.45 -0.71
C LEU A 42 2.94 -11.14 -2.09
N ALA A 43 2.58 -9.88 -2.34
CA ALA A 43 2.02 -9.44 -3.60
C ALA A 43 2.99 -9.72 -4.76
N CYS A 44 4.27 -9.44 -4.59
CA CYS A 44 5.29 -9.78 -5.59
C CYS A 44 5.30 -11.27 -5.93
N ARG A 45 5.37 -12.15 -4.92
CA ARG A 45 5.45 -13.60 -5.11
C ARG A 45 4.19 -14.17 -5.77
N MET A 46 3.02 -13.73 -5.31
CA MET A 46 1.74 -14.21 -5.84
C MET A 46 1.49 -13.69 -7.26
N LEU A 47 1.87 -12.45 -7.56
CA LEU A 47 1.76 -11.87 -8.89
C LEU A 47 2.67 -12.62 -9.88
N GLU A 48 3.92 -12.90 -9.51
CA GLU A 48 4.85 -13.70 -10.32
C GLU A 48 4.27 -15.08 -10.67
N GLN A 49 3.80 -15.83 -9.66
CA GLN A 49 3.20 -17.16 -9.85
C GLN A 49 1.94 -17.14 -10.72
N LYS A 50 1.13 -16.09 -10.66
CA LYS A 50 -0.07 -15.96 -11.51
C LYS A 50 0.31 -15.56 -12.94
N LEU A 51 1.26 -14.65 -13.12
CA LEU A 51 1.74 -14.24 -14.45
C LEU A 51 2.46 -15.37 -15.20
N GLU A 52 3.12 -16.29 -14.50
CA GLU A 52 3.65 -17.52 -15.11
C GLU A 52 2.56 -18.35 -15.83
N LYS A 53 1.33 -18.31 -15.31
CA LYS A 53 0.18 -19.04 -15.86
C LYS A 53 -0.58 -18.26 -16.94
N CYS A 54 -0.24 -17.00 -17.17
CA CYS A 54 -0.88 -16.09 -18.13
C CYS A 54 0.16 -15.54 -19.12
N PRO A 55 0.66 -16.35 -20.07
CA PRO A 55 1.69 -15.93 -21.02
C PRO A 55 1.24 -14.81 -21.99
N GLU A 56 -0.07 -14.64 -22.17
CA GLU A 56 -0.68 -13.65 -23.05
C GLU A 56 -0.69 -12.23 -22.47
N ILE A 57 -0.48 -12.09 -21.16
CA ILE A 57 -0.48 -10.80 -20.47
C ILE A 57 0.85 -10.09 -20.73
N ASP A 58 0.80 -8.78 -20.98
CA ASP A 58 1.99 -7.95 -21.10
C ASP A 58 2.77 -7.93 -19.77
N LYS A 59 4.06 -8.29 -19.84
CA LYS A 59 4.99 -8.36 -18.71
C LYS A 59 6.07 -7.29 -18.80
N SER A 60 5.78 -6.19 -19.50
CA SER A 60 6.59 -4.98 -19.41
C SER A 60 6.68 -4.51 -17.95
N ARG A 61 7.73 -3.77 -17.65
CA ARG A 61 7.98 -3.27 -16.29
C ARG A 61 6.80 -2.43 -15.81
N GLU A 62 6.28 -1.57 -16.68
CA GLU A 62 5.16 -0.67 -16.43
C GLU A 62 3.88 -1.46 -16.12
N SER A 63 3.56 -2.49 -16.93
CA SER A 63 2.40 -3.34 -16.70
C SER A 63 2.49 -4.08 -15.35
N ILE A 64 3.67 -4.59 -14.99
CA ILE A 64 3.88 -5.26 -13.70
C ILE A 64 3.75 -4.27 -12.54
N GLU A 65 4.36 -3.08 -12.64
CA GLU A 65 4.27 -2.03 -11.63
C GLU A 65 2.81 -1.58 -11.43
N ASP A 66 2.04 -1.41 -12.51
CA ASP A 66 0.61 -1.06 -12.45
C ASP A 66 -0.22 -2.18 -11.80
N MET A 67 0.01 -3.44 -12.17
CA MET A 67 -0.69 -4.58 -11.56
C MET A 67 -0.39 -4.66 -10.06
N TYR A 68 0.87 -4.50 -9.70
CA TYR A 68 1.32 -4.52 -8.32
C TYR A 68 0.69 -3.38 -7.50
N CYS A 69 0.77 -2.15 -7.99
CA CYS A 69 0.15 -0.98 -7.33
C CYS A 69 -1.36 -1.15 -7.18
N LEU A 70 -2.03 -1.60 -8.25
CA LEU A 70 -3.48 -1.79 -8.25
C LEU A 70 -3.92 -2.88 -7.28
N ALA A 71 -3.15 -3.97 -7.14
CA ALA A 71 -3.43 -5.01 -6.16
C ALA A 71 -3.27 -4.49 -4.72
N LEU A 72 -2.15 -3.82 -4.40
CA LEU A 72 -1.88 -3.30 -3.06
C LEU A 72 -2.93 -2.28 -2.58
N ASN A 73 -3.43 -1.44 -3.49
CA ASN A 73 -4.45 -0.45 -3.16
C ASN A 73 -5.82 -1.05 -2.78
N ARG A 74 -5.99 -2.37 -2.90
CA ARG A 74 -7.26 -3.07 -2.60
C ARG A 74 -7.20 -3.94 -1.36
N VAL A 75 -6.06 -4.01 -0.69
CA VAL A 75 -5.85 -4.87 0.49
C VAL A 75 -5.39 -3.99 1.65
N PRO A 76 -5.89 -4.20 2.88
CA PRO A 76 -5.36 -3.51 4.05
C PRO A 76 -3.85 -3.74 4.20
N SER A 77 -3.09 -2.67 4.41
CA SER A 77 -1.64 -2.77 4.63
C SER A 77 -1.34 -3.44 5.98
N LEU A 78 -0.31 -4.28 6.02
CA LEU A 78 0.13 -4.94 7.25
C LEU A 78 1.56 -4.53 7.59
N TYR A 79 1.67 -3.40 8.30
CA TYR A 79 2.96 -2.87 8.70
C TYR A 79 3.49 -3.53 9.96
N TYR A 80 4.78 -3.83 9.96
CA TYR A 80 5.49 -4.35 11.11
C TYR A 80 6.91 -3.83 11.18
N HIS A 81 7.48 -3.83 12.38
CA HIS A 81 8.89 -3.56 12.58
C HIS A 81 9.66 -4.88 12.56
N SER A 82 10.69 -5.00 11.72
CA SER A 82 11.37 -6.26 11.39
C SER A 82 11.99 -7.00 12.57
N THR A 83 12.25 -6.31 13.69
CA THR A 83 12.83 -6.91 14.90
C THR A 83 11.80 -7.33 15.94
N THR A 84 10.51 -7.27 15.63
CA THR A 84 9.44 -7.59 16.60
C THR A 84 9.11 -9.08 16.58
N SER A 85 8.58 -9.61 17.68
CA SER A 85 8.03 -10.97 17.72
C SER A 85 6.86 -11.17 16.74
N PHE A 86 6.21 -10.08 16.31
CA PHE A 86 5.25 -10.11 15.22
C PHE A 86 5.90 -10.43 13.87
N ALA A 87 7.08 -9.87 13.58
CA ALA A 87 7.84 -10.19 12.37
C ALA A 87 8.17 -11.69 12.31
N MET A 88 8.69 -12.25 13.41
CA MET A 88 9.00 -13.67 13.51
C MET A 88 7.77 -14.55 13.30
N ARG A 89 6.64 -14.23 13.94
CA ARG A 89 5.38 -14.96 13.72
C ARG A 89 4.89 -14.89 12.28
N LEU A 90 5.05 -13.73 11.63
CA LEU A 90 4.65 -13.55 10.24
C LEU A 90 5.55 -14.33 9.27
N GLU A 91 6.82 -14.52 9.60
CA GLU A 91 7.73 -15.40 8.86
C GLU A 91 7.41 -16.89 9.07
N GLU A 92 7.06 -17.29 10.30
CA GLU A 92 6.77 -18.69 10.64
C GLU A 92 5.38 -19.16 10.19
N GLN A 93 4.36 -18.32 10.38
CA GLN A 93 2.95 -18.68 10.20
C GLN A 93 2.34 -18.07 8.93
N GLY A 94 3.04 -17.11 8.33
CA GLY A 94 2.49 -16.29 7.27
C GLY A 94 1.55 -15.21 7.78
N PRO A 95 1.05 -14.36 6.86
CA PRO A 95 -0.02 -13.42 7.17
C PRO A 95 -1.34 -14.13 7.52
N PRO A 96 -2.28 -13.41 8.16
CA PRO A 96 -3.67 -13.84 8.30
C PRO A 96 -4.31 -14.33 6.99
N SER A 97 -5.13 -15.38 7.06
CA SER A 97 -5.74 -16.02 5.88
C SER A 97 -6.70 -15.11 5.12
N ASP A 98 -7.41 -14.23 5.83
CA ASP A 98 -8.28 -13.21 5.25
C ASP A 98 -7.50 -12.21 4.39
N ILE A 99 -6.29 -11.82 4.83
CA ILE A 99 -5.38 -10.98 4.04
C ILE A 99 -4.91 -11.73 2.79
N LEU A 100 -4.57 -13.02 2.91
CA LEU A 100 -4.17 -13.83 1.76
C LEU A 100 -5.29 -13.95 0.72
N GLU A 101 -6.51 -14.25 1.15
CA GLU A 101 -7.67 -14.36 0.25
C GLU A 101 -8.02 -13.02 -0.41
N ALA A 102 -7.92 -11.91 0.34
CA ALA A 102 -8.13 -10.58 -0.20
C ALA A 102 -7.06 -10.22 -1.25
N LEU A 103 -5.81 -10.55 -0.96
CA LEU A 103 -4.68 -10.30 -1.87
C LEU A 103 -4.78 -11.14 -3.14
N ASP A 104 -5.15 -12.42 -3.04
CA ASP A 104 -5.36 -13.29 -4.18
C ASP A 104 -6.38 -12.71 -5.17
N LYS A 105 -7.55 -12.29 -4.66
CA LYS A 105 -8.60 -11.62 -5.44
C LYS A 105 -8.16 -10.28 -6.00
N ALA A 106 -7.38 -9.51 -5.23
CA ALA A 106 -6.86 -8.22 -5.66
C ALA A 106 -5.88 -8.36 -6.84
N ILE A 107 -5.03 -9.38 -6.83
CA ILE A 107 -4.10 -9.67 -7.91
C ILE A 107 -4.84 -10.13 -9.17
N ASP A 108 -5.82 -11.02 -9.05
CA ASP A 108 -6.65 -11.44 -10.20
C ASP A 108 -7.34 -10.25 -10.86
N TYR A 109 -7.91 -9.37 -10.02
CA TYR A 109 -8.50 -8.13 -10.50
C TYR A 109 -7.47 -7.24 -11.22
N ALA A 110 -6.27 -7.10 -10.66
CA ALA A 110 -5.23 -6.24 -11.22
C ALA A 110 -4.73 -6.75 -12.57
N ILE A 111 -4.43 -8.05 -12.68
CA ILE A 111 -4.03 -8.70 -13.94
C ILE A 111 -5.11 -8.47 -15.01
N LEU A 112 -6.37 -8.71 -14.67
CA LEU A 112 -7.48 -8.52 -15.61
C LEU A 112 -7.58 -7.06 -16.07
N LYS A 113 -7.45 -6.10 -15.14
CA LYS A 113 -7.64 -4.68 -15.45
C LYS A 113 -6.52 -4.08 -16.27
N VAL A 114 -5.28 -4.39 -15.92
CA VAL A 114 -4.11 -3.93 -16.68
C VAL A 114 -4.02 -4.67 -18.01
N GLY A 115 -4.34 -5.97 -18.05
CA GLY A 115 -4.42 -6.72 -19.31
C GLY A 115 -5.44 -6.14 -20.30
N GLN A 116 -6.55 -5.60 -19.81
CA GLN A 116 -7.56 -4.91 -20.64
C GLN A 116 -7.12 -3.51 -21.08
N ASN A 117 -6.26 -2.84 -20.31
CA ASN A 117 -5.84 -1.46 -20.53
C ASN A 117 -4.35 -1.32 -20.22
N PRO A 118 -3.46 -1.92 -21.02
CA PRO A 118 -2.04 -1.86 -20.76
C PRO A 118 -1.56 -0.40 -20.83
N PRO A 119 -0.59 0.00 -19.98
CA PRO A 119 -0.04 1.33 -20.03
C PRO A 119 0.46 1.64 -21.44
N SER A 120 0.10 2.82 -21.95
CA SER A 120 0.65 3.30 -23.21
C SER A 120 2.16 3.37 -23.05
N ARG A 121 2.92 2.58 -23.85
CA ARG A 121 4.39 2.64 -23.85
C ARG A 121 4.80 4.10 -23.92
N TYR A 122 5.48 4.59 -22.89
CA TYR A 122 6.17 5.87 -22.98
C TYR A 122 7.10 5.74 -24.20
N ARG A 123 6.83 6.53 -25.24
CA ARG A 123 7.74 6.66 -26.37
C ARG A 123 8.91 7.47 -25.81
N ASP A 124 9.94 6.76 -25.35
CA ASP A 124 11.28 7.33 -25.19
C ASP A 124 11.84 7.74 -26.56
#